data_AF-A0AAV1ZJF1-F1
#
_entry.id   AF-A0AAV1ZJF1-F1
#
_cell.length_a   1.000
_cell.length_b   1.000
_cell.length_c   1.000
_cell.angle_alpha   90.00
_cell.angle_beta   90.00
_cell.angle_gamma   90.00
#
_symmetry.space_group_name_H-M   'P 1'
#
loop_
_entity.id
_entity.type
_entity.pdbx_description
1 polymer ?
#
loop_
_entity_poly.entity_id
_entity_poly.type
_entity_poly.pdbx_seq_one_letter_code
_entity_poly.pdbx_strand_id
1 'polypeptide(L)'
;MWQASNDTVQVHTSTTMRATYLHELYQTLSMNYVSIQDRVDALKNLKEVLKPYHSKLTDNMIQLTNREIDLHLRGIKNAHLKGLQNRIRNLFWQFAKKPVFNPEMQLLTKIKKDDTSSPYIMSCSACKCFYILPISSTDEVLGKSVIENYFTKCKKCLDIENESWIRKDLELYKRMLKLLISEEERQPTKSSIIYILQPSDIGYLTDKIWKHQSCISGSKNDLELELTRFCINKNWTPWNCLLVTRQEANVLSKILDTETKYDKKFKMGASQKHAEARRYFATIPRFLPYLAEDFDVF
;
A
#
# COMPACT_ATOMS: atom_id res chain seq x y z
N MET A 1 4.69 -31.06 12.12
CA MET A 1 5.30 -32.38 12.36
C MET A 1 6.14 -32.22 13.62
N TRP A 2 5.85 -32.96 14.69
CA TRP A 2 6.60 -32.89 15.94
C TRP A 2 7.48 -34.13 16.03
N GLN A 3 8.75 -33.97 16.38
CA GLN A 3 9.69 -35.08 16.55
C GLN A 3 9.79 -35.47 18.02
N ALA A 4 9.62 -36.75 18.31
CA ALA A 4 10.16 -37.37 19.51
C ALA A 4 11.19 -38.40 19.06
N SER A 5 12.39 -38.30 19.64
CA SER A 5 13.53 -39.23 19.57
C SER A 5 13.37 -40.41 18.59
N ASN A 6 13.77 -40.16 17.34
CA ASN A 6 14.04 -41.09 16.24
C ASN A 6 12.89 -41.75 15.47
N ASP A 7 11.61 -41.56 15.81
CA ASP A 7 10.49 -42.01 14.97
C ASP A 7 9.53 -40.86 14.61
N THR A 8 9.09 -40.82 13.35
CA THR A 8 8.09 -39.86 12.87
C THR A 8 6.71 -40.22 13.42
N VAL A 9 6.25 -39.49 14.43
CA VAL A 9 4.89 -39.65 14.97
C VAL A 9 3.91 -38.85 14.10
N GLN A 10 2.93 -39.54 13.51
CA GLN A 10 1.79 -38.88 12.88
C GLN A 10 0.91 -38.24 13.96
N VAL A 11 0.96 -36.91 14.05
CA VAL A 11 0.10 -36.16 14.96
C VAL A 11 -1.22 -35.90 14.25
N HIS A 12 -2.28 -36.58 14.69
CA HIS A 12 -3.64 -36.33 14.23
C HIS A 12 -4.26 -35.21 15.06
N THR A 13 -4.42 -34.03 14.46
CA THR A 13 -5.26 -32.95 14.99
C THR A 13 -6.72 -33.18 14.59
N SER A 14 -7.66 -32.56 15.30
CA SER A 14 -9.09 -32.63 14.93
C SER A 14 -9.36 -32.15 13.49
N THR A 15 -8.54 -31.23 12.98
CA THR A 15 -8.60 -30.71 11.61
C THR A 15 -8.09 -31.72 10.59
N THR A 16 -6.94 -32.37 10.84
CA THR A 16 -6.41 -33.42 9.95
C THR A 16 -7.31 -34.66 9.95
N MET A 17 -7.85 -35.07 11.10
CA MET A 17 -8.85 -36.14 11.16
C MET A 17 -10.09 -35.81 10.32
N ARG A 18 -10.58 -34.57 10.40
CA ARG A 18 -11.73 -34.13 9.58
C ARG A 18 -11.42 -34.15 8.09
N ALA A 19 -10.22 -33.72 7.69
CA ALA A 19 -9.80 -33.75 6.29
C ALA A 19 -9.68 -35.18 5.75
N THR A 20 -9.11 -36.11 6.53
CA THR A 20 -9.02 -37.53 6.19
C THR A 20 -10.41 -38.13 6.01
N TYR A 21 -11.33 -37.87 6.94
CA TYR A 21 -12.72 -38.35 6.84
C TYR A 21 -13.43 -37.85 5.57
N LEU A 22 -13.28 -36.56 5.22
CA LEU A 22 -13.85 -36.01 3.99
C LEU A 22 -13.21 -36.60 2.72
N HIS A 23 -11.92 -36.94 2.79
CA HIS A 23 -11.21 -37.61 1.71
C HIS A 23 -11.74 -39.04 1.48
N GLU A 24 -11.91 -39.82 2.54
CA GLU A 24 -12.48 -41.17 2.49
C GLU A 24 -13.91 -41.17 1.94
N LEU A 25 -14.73 -40.20 2.33
CA LEU A 25 -16.06 -40.01 1.76
C LEU A 25 -16.02 -39.70 0.25
N TYR A 26 -15.09 -38.85 -0.18
CA TYR A 26 -14.92 -38.55 -1.61
C TYR A 26 -14.52 -39.80 -2.39
N GLN A 27 -13.60 -40.60 -1.85
CA GLN A 27 -13.19 -41.86 -2.46
C GLN A 27 -14.37 -42.83 -2.56
N THR A 28 -15.12 -42.98 -1.48
CA THR A 28 -16.34 -43.81 -1.42
C THR A 28 -17.34 -43.40 -2.51
N LEU A 29 -17.63 -42.09 -2.66
CA LEU A 29 -18.51 -41.57 -3.72
C LEU A 29 -17.95 -41.74 -5.14
N SER A 30 -16.65 -41.98 -5.28
CA SER A 30 -15.96 -42.14 -6.57
C SER A 30 -15.82 -43.60 -6.99
N MET A 31 -16.17 -44.56 -6.13
CA MET A 31 -16.08 -45.98 -6.43
C MET A 31 -17.06 -46.40 -7.53
N ASN A 32 -16.64 -47.37 -8.34
CA ASN A 32 -17.51 -48.07 -9.27
C ASN A 32 -18.20 -49.22 -8.53
N TYR A 33 -19.38 -48.95 -7.99
CA TYR A 33 -20.16 -49.94 -7.24
C TYR A 33 -20.71 -51.04 -8.15
N VAL A 34 -20.49 -52.29 -7.75
CA VAL A 34 -21.12 -53.47 -8.35
C VAL A 34 -22.50 -53.71 -7.73
N SER A 35 -22.63 -53.51 -6.41
CA SER A 35 -23.87 -53.61 -5.64
C SER A 35 -24.60 -52.26 -5.59
N ILE A 36 -25.86 -52.24 -5.99
CA ILE A 36 -26.74 -51.06 -5.85
C ILE A 36 -26.95 -50.74 -4.37
N GLN A 37 -27.04 -51.76 -3.51
CA GLN A 37 -27.27 -51.58 -2.08
C GLN A 37 -26.11 -50.81 -1.43
N ASP A 38 -24.87 -51.19 -1.75
CA ASP A 38 -23.67 -50.55 -1.24
C ASP A 38 -23.59 -49.08 -1.69
N ARG A 39 -24.00 -48.81 -2.94
CA ARG A 39 -24.10 -47.44 -3.47
C ARG A 39 -25.14 -46.62 -2.70
N VAL A 40 -26.32 -47.19 -2.47
CA VAL A 40 -27.40 -46.53 -1.72
C VAL A 40 -26.98 -46.26 -0.28
N ASP A 41 -26.26 -47.17 0.36
CA ASP A 41 -25.79 -46.97 1.74
C ASP A 41 -24.69 -45.90 1.84
N ALA A 42 -23.79 -45.83 0.84
CA ALA A 42 -22.85 -44.71 0.72
C ALA A 42 -23.56 -43.35 0.54
N LEU A 43 -24.64 -43.31 -0.24
CA LEU A 43 -25.46 -42.12 -0.43
C LEU A 43 -26.23 -41.72 0.84
N LYS A 44 -26.73 -42.68 1.62
CA LYS A 44 -27.34 -42.40 2.94
C LYS A 44 -26.32 -41.83 3.92
N ASN A 45 -25.11 -42.38 3.96
CA ASN A 45 -24.02 -41.85 4.78
C ASN A 45 -23.75 -40.38 4.41
N LEU A 46 -23.57 -40.09 3.12
CA LEU A 46 -23.41 -38.71 2.65
C LEU A 46 -24.54 -37.78 3.13
N LYS A 47 -25.80 -38.24 3.10
CA LYS A 47 -26.94 -37.44 3.59
C LYS A 47 -26.81 -37.10 5.08
N GLU A 48 -26.44 -38.06 5.91
CA GLU A 48 -26.24 -37.82 7.34
C GLU A 48 -25.08 -36.85 7.62
N VAL A 49 -24.00 -36.90 6.82
CA VAL A 49 -22.88 -35.93 6.92
C VAL A 49 -23.31 -34.51 6.56
N LEU A 50 -24.22 -34.35 5.61
CA LEU A 50 -24.69 -33.04 5.14
C LEU A 50 -25.78 -32.43 6.03
N LYS A 51 -26.53 -33.26 6.76
CA LYS A 51 -27.69 -32.87 7.59
C LYS A 51 -27.44 -31.73 8.59
N PRO A 52 -26.27 -31.63 9.26
CA PRO A 52 -25.99 -30.53 10.20
C PRO A 52 -25.80 -29.17 9.52
N TYR A 53 -25.63 -29.13 8.19
CA TYR A 53 -25.27 -27.92 7.45
C TYR A 53 -26.44 -27.44 6.59
N HIS A 54 -26.95 -26.24 6.89
CA HIS A 54 -28.05 -25.62 6.15
C HIS A 54 -27.51 -24.60 5.16
N SER A 55 -27.35 -24.98 3.89
CA SER A 55 -26.89 -24.11 2.82
C SER A 55 -27.45 -24.55 1.48
N LYS A 56 -27.61 -23.60 0.55
CA LYS A 56 -28.04 -23.91 -0.84
C LYS A 56 -27.21 -25.02 -1.50
N LEU A 57 -25.93 -25.15 -1.13
CA LEU A 57 -25.03 -26.18 -1.64
C LEU A 57 -25.37 -27.57 -1.07
N THR A 58 -25.57 -27.66 0.25
CA THR A 58 -25.91 -28.92 0.94
C THR A 58 -27.33 -29.38 0.61
N ASP A 59 -28.29 -28.46 0.51
CA ASP A 59 -29.66 -28.76 0.10
C ASP A 59 -29.72 -29.36 -1.32
N ASN A 60 -28.97 -28.78 -2.25
CA ASN A 60 -28.86 -29.28 -3.63
C ASN A 60 -28.23 -30.68 -3.67
N MET A 61 -27.18 -30.93 -2.88
CA MET A 61 -26.58 -32.26 -2.77
C MET A 61 -27.54 -33.30 -2.20
N ILE A 62 -28.31 -32.94 -1.15
CA ILE A 62 -29.31 -33.84 -0.55
C ILE A 62 -30.41 -34.17 -1.59
N GLN A 63 -30.90 -33.18 -2.33
CA GLN A 63 -31.89 -33.39 -3.39
C GLN A 63 -31.38 -34.33 -4.49
N LEU A 64 -30.15 -34.11 -4.99
CA LEU A 64 -29.55 -34.96 -6.02
C LEU A 64 -29.29 -36.39 -5.50
N THR A 65 -28.88 -36.51 -4.24
CA THR A 65 -28.67 -37.80 -3.57
C THR A 65 -29.97 -38.59 -3.46
N ASN A 66 -31.04 -37.96 -2.98
CA ASN A 66 -32.37 -38.58 -2.92
C ASN A 66 -32.86 -39.00 -4.31
N ARG A 67 -32.60 -38.17 -5.33
CA ARG A 67 -32.92 -38.49 -6.72
C ARG A 67 -32.15 -39.69 -7.24
N GLU A 68 -30.86 -39.84 -6.92
CA GLU A 68 -30.08 -41.02 -7.31
C GLU A 68 -30.61 -42.29 -6.64
N ILE A 69 -30.94 -42.21 -5.34
CA ILE A 69 -31.55 -43.33 -4.60
C ILE A 69 -32.88 -43.75 -5.23
N ASP A 70 -33.78 -42.81 -5.51
CA ASP A 70 -35.08 -43.10 -6.14
C ASP A 70 -34.92 -43.75 -7.53
N LEU A 71 -33.96 -43.28 -8.34
CA LEU A 71 -33.68 -43.87 -9.65
C LEU A 71 -33.11 -45.30 -9.54
N HIS A 72 -32.30 -45.58 -8.51
CA HIS A 72 -31.84 -46.93 -8.21
C HIS A 72 -32.98 -47.85 -7.79
N LEU A 73 -33.88 -47.39 -6.92
CA LEU A 73 -35.06 -48.16 -6.50
C LEU A 73 -36.01 -48.48 -7.66
N ARG A 74 -36.05 -47.62 -8.68
CA ARG A 74 -36.81 -47.84 -9.93
C ARG A 74 -36.10 -48.72 -10.96
N GLY A 75 -34.92 -49.25 -10.65
CA GLY A 75 -34.19 -50.17 -11.52
C GLY A 75 -33.48 -49.52 -12.72
N ILE A 76 -33.22 -48.20 -12.68
CA ILE A 76 -32.48 -47.53 -13.76
C ILE A 76 -31.04 -48.04 -13.81
N LYS A 77 -30.57 -48.39 -15.02
CA LYS A 77 -29.20 -48.89 -15.23
C LYS A 77 -28.17 -47.82 -14.85
N ASN A 78 -27.12 -48.25 -14.13
CA ASN A 78 -26.04 -47.38 -13.64
C ASN A 78 -25.37 -46.55 -14.76
N ALA A 79 -25.30 -47.08 -15.99
CA ALA A 79 -24.75 -46.37 -17.15
C ALA A 79 -25.42 -45.00 -17.41
N HIS A 80 -26.73 -44.86 -17.11
CA HIS A 80 -27.48 -43.61 -17.30
C HIS A 80 -27.35 -42.64 -16.12
N LEU A 81 -26.80 -43.09 -14.99
CA LEU A 81 -26.67 -42.29 -13.77
C LEU A 81 -25.30 -41.60 -13.66
N LYS A 82 -24.35 -41.91 -14.56
CA LYS A 82 -22.99 -41.34 -14.57
C LYS A 82 -22.96 -39.81 -14.48
N GLY A 83 -23.85 -39.12 -15.20
CA GLY A 83 -23.93 -37.65 -15.16
C GLY A 83 -24.36 -37.13 -13.78
N LEU A 84 -25.36 -37.77 -13.17
CA LEU A 84 -25.85 -37.44 -11.83
C LEU A 84 -24.79 -37.73 -10.77
N GLN A 85 -24.12 -38.88 -10.85
CA GLN A 85 -23.02 -39.28 -9.98
C GLN A 85 -21.85 -38.30 -10.06
N ASN A 86 -21.44 -37.92 -11.26
CA ASN A 86 -20.38 -36.92 -11.48
C ASN A 86 -20.78 -35.57 -10.87
N ARG A 87 -22.05 -35.17 -11.00
CA ARG A 87 -22.55 -33.93 -10.42
C ARG A 87 -22.51 -33.96 -8.89
N ILE A 88 -22.95 -35.05 -8.27
CA ILE A 88 -22.89 -35.24 -6.81
C ILE A 88 -21.45 -35.21 -6.33
N ARG A 89 -20.55 -35.94 -7.00
CA ARG A 89 -19.11 -35.97 -6.68
C ARG A 89 -18.47 -34.58 -6.77
N ASN A 90 -18.76 -33.84 -7.84
CA ASN A 90 -18.22 -32.49 -8.04
C ASN A 90 -18.74 -31.50 -6.99
N LEU A 91 -20.01 -31.59 -6.60
CA LEU A 91 -20.58 -30.76 -5.54
C LEU A 91 -19.98 -31.10 -4.17
N PHE A 92 -19.75 -32.40 -3.90
CA PHE A 92 -19.09 -32.83 -2.68
C PHE A 92 -17.63 -32.34 -2.62
N TRP A 93 -16.92 -32.33 -3.75
CA TRP A 93 -15.59 -31.74 -3.83
C TRP A 93 -15.61 -30.23 -3.52
N GLN A 94 -16.59 -29.48 -4.05
CA GLN A 94 -16.75 -28.05 -3.72
C GLN A 94 -17.05 -27.83 -2.23
N PHE A 95 -17.84 -28.73 -1.62
CA PHE A 95 -18.08 -28.73 -0.19
C PHE A 95 -16.79 -28.97 0.60
N ALA A 96 -16.03 -30.03 0.29
CA ALA A 96 -14.78 -30.38 0.97
C ALA A 96 -13.66 -29.34 0.78
N LYS A 97 -13.75 -28.49 -0.26
CA LYS A 97 -12.81 -27.40 -0.52
C LYS A 97 -13.07 -26.16 0.35
N LYS A 98 -14.28 -25.99 0.89
CA LYS A 98 -14.63 -24.79 1.67
C LYS A 98 -14.05 -24.89 3.09
N PRO A 99 -13.34 -23.85 3.58
CA PRO A 99 -12.71 -23.89 4.89
C PRO A 99 -13.69 -23.98 6.08
N VAL A 100 -14.95 -23.62 5.86
CA VAL A 100 -16.04 -23.78 6.84
C VAL A 100 -16.35 -25.25 7.12
N PHE A 101 -16.15 -26.13 6.13
CA PHE A 101 -16.45 -27.56 6.23
C PHE A 101 -15.18 -28.42 6.38
N ASN A 102 -14.07 -27.95 5.83
CA ASN A 102 -12.74 -28.56 5.96
C ASN A 102 -11.72 -27.52 6.46
N PRO A 103 -11.52 -27.42 7.79
CA PRO A 103 -10.63 -26.43 8.38
C PRO A 103 -9.17 -26.49 7.87
N GLU A 104 -8.68 -27.67 7.45
CA GLU A 104 -7.33 -27.82 6.85
C GLU A 104 -7.17 -27.00 5.56
N MET A 105 -8.26 -26.72 4.84
CA MET A 105 -8.21 -25.86 3.65
C MET A 105 -7.82 -24.41 3.99
N GLN A 106 -7.97 -23.96 5.24
CA GLN A 106 -7.49 -22.64 5.67
C GLN A 106 -5.97 -22.52 5.53
N LEU A 107 -5.22 -23.58 5.83
CA LEU A 107 -3.77 -23.60 5.72
C LEU A 107 -3.32 -23.50 4.25
N LEU A 108 -3.99 -24.23 3.36
CA LEU A 108 -3.72 -24.19 1.92
C LEU A 108 -4.12 -22.86 1.26
N THR A 109 -5.12 -22.17 1.80
CA THR A 109 -5.55 -20.86 1.29
C THR A 109 -4.58 -19.74 1.69
N LYS A 110 -3.92 -19.87 2.85
CA LYS A 110 -2.83 -18.97 3.26
C LYS A 110 -1.63 -19.13 2.31
N ILE A 111 -1.25 -20.36 1.98
CA ILE A 111 -0.14 -20.66 1.06
C ILE A 111 -0.41 -20.14 -0.36
N LYS A 112 -1.64 -20.25 -0.87
CA LYS A 112 -1.99 -19.80 -2.23
C LYS A 112 -2.07 -18.29 -2.42
N LYS A 113 -2.15 -17.48 -1.36
CA LYS A 113 -2.04 -16.02 -1.52
C LYS A 113 -0.60 -15.56 -1.83
N ASP A 114 0.40 -16.39 -1.52
CA ASP A 114 1.81 -16.02 -1.68
C ASP A 114 2.43 -16.47 -3.01
N ASP A 115 1.85 -17.44 -3.73
CA ASP A 115 2.54 -18.12 -4.85
C ASP A 115 2.10 -17.74 -6.29
N THR A 116 1.07 -16.89 -6.50
CA THR A 116 0.62 -16.52 -7.87
C THR A 116 1.04 -15.15 -8.38
N SER A 117 1.99 -14.50 -7.74
CA SER A 117 2.45 -13.18 -8.19
C SER A 117 3.94 -13.25 -8.50
N SER A 118 4.26 -13.18 -9.80
CA SER A 118 5.64 -13.09 -10.28
C SER A 118 6.38 -11.98 -9.51
N PRO A 119 7.64 -12.21 -9.11
CA PRO A 119 8.42 -11.20 -8.41
C PRO A 119 8.57 -9.96 -9.29
N TYR A 120 8.32 -8.78 -8.73
CA TYR A 120 8.51 -7.53 -9.46
C TYR A 120 10.01 -7.21 -9.50
N ILE A 121 10.53 -6.95 -10.70
CA ILE A 121 11.88 -6.41 -10.92
C ILE A 121 11.75 -4.90 -11.09
N MET A 122 12.29 -4.14 -10.15
CA MET A 122 12.22 -2.68 -10.14
C MET A 122 13.61 -2.05 -10.18
N SER A 123 13.76 -0.87 -10.79
CA SER A 123 15.01 -0.12 -10.81
C SER A 123 14.97 1.05 -9.84
N CYS A 124 16.01 1.21 -9.03
CA CYS A 124 16.15 2.39 -8.18
C CYS A 124 16.58 3.62 -9.01
N SER A 125 15.86 4.74 -8.90
CA SER A 125 16.20 5.97 -9.63
C SER A 125 17.55 6.56 -9.23
N ALA A 126 18.00 6.33 -7.99
CA ALA A 126 19.23 6.90 -7.41
C ALA A 126 20.47 6.07 -7.72
N CYS A 127 20.50 4.78 -7.37
CA CYS A 127 21.67 3.93 -7.58
C CYS A 127 21.68 3.16 -8.92
N LYS A 128 20.58 3.23 -9.69
CA LYS A 128 20.39 2.52 -10.96
C LYS A 128 20.47 0.99 -10.89
N CYS A 129 20.56 0.40 -9.69
CA CYS A 129 20.50 -1.04 -9.51
C CYS A 129 19.06 -1.57 -9.63
N PHE A 130 18.95 -2.82 -10.10
CA PHE A 130 17.71 -3.58 -10.13
C PHE A 130 17.52 -4.38 -8.85
N TYR A 131 16.28 -4.42 -8.35
CA TYR A 131 15.90 -5.13 -7.13
C TYR A 131 14.70 -6.02 -7.40
N ILE A 132 14.78 -7.24 -6.85
CA ILE A 132 13.69 -8.21 -6.87
C ILE A 132 12.94 -8.03 -5.55
N LEU A 133 11.66 -7.62 -5.64
CA LEU A 133 10.81 -7.46 -4.46
C LEU A 133 9.85 -8.65 -4.37
N PRO A 134 9.99 -9.50 -3.33
CA PRO A 134 8.94 -10.43 -2.95
C PRO A 134 7.75 -9.61 -2.43
N ILE A 135 6.53 -9.92 -2.89
CA ILE A 135 5.32 -9.21 -2.42
C ILE A 135 5.07 -9.44 -0.92
N SER A 136 5.67 -10.49 -0.34
CA SER A 136 5.68 -10.79 1.09
C SER A 136 6.67 -9.95 1.90
N SER A 137 7.41 -9.00 1.28
CA SER A 137 8.22 -8.08 2.05
C SER A 137 7.29 -7.27 2.96
N THR A 138 7.37 -7.52 4.26
CA THR A 138 6.65 -6.82 5.35
C THR A 138 6.97 -5.33 5.44
N ASP A 139 7.75 -4.81 4.50
CA ASP A 139 8.05 -3.39 4.36
C ASP A 139 6.83 -2.73 3.68
N GLU A 140 5.82 -2.38 4.50
CA GLU A 140 4.56 -1.74 4.08
C GLU A 140 4.75 -0.55 3.14
N VAL A 141 5.90 0.13 3.26
CA VAL A 141 6.29 1.28 2.43
C VAL A 141 6.64 0.85 0.99
N LEU A 142 7.35 -0.27 0.84
CA LEU A 142 7.74 -0.82 -0.45
C LEU A 142 6.59 -1.56 -1.13
N GLY A 143 5.77 -2.29 -0.36
CA GLY A 143 4.60 -3.00 -0.87
C GLY A 143 3.56 -2.07 -1.52
N LYS A 144 3.28 -0.92 -0.90
CA LYS A 144 2.39 0.11 -1.49
C LYS A 144 2.98 0.73 -2.75
N SER A 145 4.29 1.01 -2.75
CA SER A 145 5.00 1.60 -3.89
C SER A 145 5.00 0.70 -5.14
N VAL A 146 4.98 -0.62 -4.96
CA VAL A 146 4.88 -1.60 -6.05
C VAL A 146 3.47 -1.67 -6.64
N ILE A 147 2.43 -1.62 -5.80
CA ILE A 147 1.03 -1.66 -6.24
C ILE A 147 0.65 -0.38 -7.01
N GLU A 148 1.23 0.75 -6.64
CA GLU A 148 0.92 2.07 -7.22
C GLU A 148 1.93 2.53 -8.30
N ASN A 149 2.86 1.66 -8.73
CA ASN A 149 3.91 1.97 -9.70
C ASN A 149 4.80 3.19 -9.32
N TYR A 150 4.95 3.44 -8.01
CA TYR A 150 5.64 4.61 -7.46
C TYR A 150 6.98 4.27 -6.77
N PHE A 151 7.60 3.13 -7.09
CA PHE A 151 8.91 2.79 -6.54
C PHE A 151 10.01 3.70 -7.09
N THR A 152 10.45 4.67 -6.29
CA THR A 152 11.45 5.67 -6.69
C THR A 152 12.86 5.33 -6.19
N LYS A 153 13.03 4.89 -4.94
CA LYS A 153 14.35 4.62 -4.32
C LYS A 153 14.36 3.31 -3.53
N CYS A 154 15.48 2.59 -3.58
CA CYS A 154 15.66 1.38 -2.77
C CYS A 154 15.88 1.74 -1.29
N LYS A 155 15.59 0.79 -0.39
CA LYS A 155 15.74 0.95 1.07
C LYS A 155 17.10 1.53 1.45
N LYS A 156 18.20 1.02 0.89
CA LYS A 156 19.54 1.58 1.14
C LYS A 156 19.67 3.06 0.75
N CYS A 157 19.14 3.46 -0.41
CA CYS A 157 19.16 4.87 -0.82
C CYS A 157 18.23 5.73 0.02
N LEU A 158 17.10 5.18 0.45
CA LEU A 158 16.16 5.83 1.36
C LEU A 158 16.79 6.00 2.76
N ASP A 159 17.49 4.98 3.26
CA ASP A 159 18.18 5.00 4.54
C ASP A 159 19.37 5.95 4.50
N ILE A 160 20.15 6.01 3.41
CA ILE A 160 21.21 7.01 3.25
C ILE A 160 20.61 8.43 3.19
N GLU A 161 19.49 8.60 2.50
CA GLU A 161 18.76 9.87 2.47
C GLU A 161 18.27 10.23 3.87
N ASN A 162 17.65 9.30 4.58
CA ASN A 162 17.17 9.45 5.95
C ASN A 162 18.31 9.69 6.93
N GLU A 163 19.42 8.96 6.88
CA GLU A 163 20.61 9.18 7.70
C GLU A 163 21.26 10.54 7.40
N SER A 164 21.21 10.98 6.15
CA SER A 164 21.61 12.34 5.76
C SER A 164 20.64 13.40 6.27
N TRP A 165 19.37 13.06 6.50
CA TRP A 165 18.33 13.95 7.03
C TRP A 165 18.27 13.95 8.57
N ILE A 166 18.55 12.81 9.22
CA ILE A 166 18.50 12.59 10.68
C ILE A 166 19.66 13.30 11.41
N ARG A 167 20.76 13.61 10.71
CA ARG A 167 21.93 14.32 11.29
C ARG A 167 21.91 15.85 11.12
N LYS A 168 20.84 16.43 10.56
CA LYS A 168 20.63 17.89 10.63
C LYS A 168 19.69 18.19 11.78
N ASP A 169 20.07 19.12 12.64
CA ASP A 169 19.26 19.55 13.77
C ASP A 169 17.93 20.14 13.27
N LEU A 170 16.88 19.31 13.23
CA LEU A 170 15.55 19.70 12.77
C LEU A 170 14.97 20.82 13.63
N GLU A 171 15.51 21.09 14.82
CA GLU A 171 15.09 22.20 15.67
C GLU A 171 15.29 23.56 14.99
N LEU A 172 16.36 23.72 14.19
CA LEU A 172 16.58 24.94 13.41
C LEU A 172 15.42 25.19 12.44
N TYR A 173 15.06 24.19 11.64
CA TYR A 173 14.01 24.32 10.64
C TYR A 173 12.62 24.38 11.25
N LYS A 174 12.39 23.68 12.38
CA LYS A 174 11.17 23.85 13.19
C LYS A 174 11.01 25.30 13.66
N ARG A 175 12.10 25.91 14.13
CA ARG A 175 12.09 27.32 14.57
C ARG A 175 11.80 28.25 13.39
N MET A 176 12.47 28.06 12.25
CA MET A 176 12.21 28.84 11.03
C MET A 176 10.76 28.71 10.57
N LEU A 177 10.19 27.50 10.60
CA LEU A 177 8.79 27.25 10.24
C LEU A 177 7.83 27.97 11.19
N LYS A 178 8.07 27.91 12.50
CA LYS A 178 7.27 28.63 13.50
C LYS A 178 7.30 30.15 13.27
N LEU A 179 8.47 30.71 12.98
CA LEU A 179 8.60 32.13 12.67
C LEU A 179 7.84 32.50 11.40
N LEU A 180 8.00 31.71 10.33
CA LEU A 180 7.29 31.89 9.07
C LEU A 180 5.76 31.90 9.28
N ILE A 181 5.23 30.92 10.01
CA ILE A 181 3.80 30.85 10.31
C ILE A 181 3.36 32.10 11.07
N SER A 182 4.12 32.51 12.09
CA SER A 182 3.76 33.69 12.90
C SER A 182 3.79 35.01 12.13
N GLU A 183 4.67 35.16 11.14
CA GLU A 183 4.70 36.34 10.27
C GLU A 183 3.56 36.33 9.26
N GLU A 184 3.26 35.17 8.68
CA GLU A 184 2.17 35.03 7.70
C GLU A 184 0.80 35.22 8.36
N GLU A 185 0.63 34.83 9.63
CA GLU A 185 -0.58 35.09 10.42
C GLU A 185 -0.83 36.58 10.70
N ARG A 186 0.22 37.42 10.68
CA ARG A 186 0.08 38.88 10.80
C ARG A 186 -0.36 39.54 9.50
N GLN A 187 -0.23 38.84 8.37
CA GLN A 187 -0.64 39.37 7.07
C GLN A 187 -2.14 39.16 6.86
N PRO A 188 -2.82 40.08 6.14
CA PRO A 188 -4.26 39.96 5.88
C PRO A 188 -4.57 38.74 4.98
N THR A 189 -3.61 38.34 4.15
CA THR A 189 -3.72 37.19 3.26
C THR A 189 -3.18 35.94 3.94
N LYS A 190 -4.06 35.00 4.28
CA LYS A 190 -3.67 33.72 4.88
C LYS A 190 -3.34 32.72 3.76
N SER A 191 -2.06 32.41 3.60
CA SER A 191 -1.65 31.32 2.72
C SER A 191 -1.90 29.98 3.39
N SER A 192 -2.69 29.10 2.79
CA SER A 192 -2.99 27.76 3.34
C SER A 192 -1.80 26.80 3.24
N ILE A 193 -0.88 27.03 2.30
CA ILE A 193 0.29 26.16 2.06
C ILE A 193 1.23 26.10 3.26
N ILE A 194 1.31 27.16 4.08
CA ILE A 194 2.23 27.24 5.23
C ILE A 194 1.92 26.17 6.28
N TYR A 195 0.65 25.77 6.40
CA TYR A 195 0.19 24.81 7.40
C TYR A 195 0.46 23.35 6.98
N ILE A 196 0.77 23.12 5.70
CA ILE A 196 1.10 21.79 5.16
C ILE A 196 2.61 21.54 5.16
N LEU A 197 3.42 22.61 5.25
CA LEU A 197 4.87 22.50 5.31
C LEU A 197 5.32 21.74 6.55
N GLN A 198 6.31 20.88 6.34
CA GLN A 198 7.05 20.21 7.39
C GLN A 198 8.43 20.84 7.57
N PRO A 199 9.08 20.65 8.73
CA PRO A 199 10.45 21.12 8.95
C PRO A 199 11.45 20.62 7.89
N SER A 200 11.23 19.44 7.34
CA SER A 200 12.01 18.89 6.21
C SER A 200 11.89 19.70 4.92
N ASP A 201 10.70 20.26 4.64
CA ASP A 201 10.47 21.12 3.48
C ASP A 201 11.23 22.44 3.61
N ILE A 202 11.23 23.01 4.82
CA ILE A 202 12.03 24.21 5.15
C ILE A 202 13.52 23.90 5.04
N GLY A 203 13.96 22.74 5.52
CA GLY A 203 15.34 22.29 5.33
C GLY A 203 15.70 22.17 3.85
N TYR A 204 14.83 21.63 3.01
CA TYR A 204 15.11 21.57 1.58
C TYR A 204 15.24 22.97 0.94
N LEU A 205 14.33 23.89 1.28
CA LEU A 205 14.38 25.28 0.83
C LEU A 205 15.69 25.94 1.25
N THR A 206 16.04 25.87 2.54
CA THR A 206 17.24 26.50 3.08
C THR A 206 18.50 25.89 2.47
N ASP A 207 18.59 24.57 2.41
CA ASP A 207 19.83 23.86 2.13
C ASP A 207 20.12 23.67 0.65
N LYS A 208 19.08 23.29 -0.12
CA LYS A 208 19.23 22.93 -1.53
C LYS A 208 18.94 24.12 -2.43
N ILE A 209 17.84 24.83 -2.17
CA ILE A 209 17.46 25.97 -3.00
C ILE A 209 18.35 27.17 -2.69
N TRP A 210 18.41 27.58 -1.42
CA TRP A 210 19.12 28.80 -1.00
C TRP A 210 20.55 28.59 -0.50
N LYS A 211 21.02 27.33 -0.40
CA LYS A 211 22.41 26.98 -0.04
C LYS A 211 22.88 27.52 1.33
N HIS A 212 22.00 27.58 2.33
CA HIS A 212 22.30 28.06 3.69
C HIS A 212 22.90 29.47 3.74
N GLN A 213 22.43 30.38 2.88
CA GLN A 213 22.93 31.74 2.86
C GLN A 213 21.83 32.74 2.53
N SER A 214 21.92 33.94 3.12
CA SER A 214 21.07 35.05 2.73
C SER A 214 21.28 35.38 1.25
N CYS A 215 20.19 35.59 0.51
CA CYS A 215 20.26 35.98 -0.90
C CYS A 215 20.75 37.41 -1.12
N ILE A 216 20.80 38.25 -0.07
CA ILE A 216 21.21 39.66 -0.14
C ILE A 216 22.66 39.80 0.37
N SER A 217 22.90 39.53 1.65
CA SER A 217 24.23 39.65 2.27
C SER A 217 25.14 38.45 2.09
N GLY A 218 24.61 37.28 1.72
CA GLY A 218 25.38 36.03 1.71
C GLY A 218 25.72 35.50 3.11
N SER A 219 25.14 36.06 4.18
CA SER A 219 25.38 35.60 5.56
C SER A 219 24.94 34.15 5.73
N LYS A 220 25.77 33.36 6.44
CA LYS A 220 25.55 31.95 6.78
C LYS A 220 25.18 31.73 8.25
N ASN A 221 24.77 32.80 8.94
CA ASN A 221 24.40 32.69 10.35
C ASN A 221 23.02 32.03 10.47
N ASP A 222 23.01 30.70 10.65
CA ASP A 222 21.79 29.88 10.74
C ASP A 222 20.75 30.44 11.74
N LEU A 223 21.20 31.04 12.84
CA LEU A 223 20.32 31.57 13.88
C LEU A 223 19.61 32.87 13.48
N GLU A 224 20.07 33.57 12.44
CA GLU A 224 19.47 34.83 11.97
C GLU A 224 18.72 34.67 10.64
N LEU A 225 18.83 33.51 10.00
CA LEU A 225 18.19 33.24 8.72
C LEU A 225 16.69 32.93 8.88
N GLU A 226 15.89 33.60 8.07
CA GLU A 226 14.44 33.53 8.04
C GLU A 226 13.93 33.52 6.59
N LEU A 227 12.78 32.87 6.37
CA LEU A 227 12.13 32.83 5.07
C LEU A 227 11.05 33.92 5.00
N THR A 228 11.09 34.76 3.98
CA THR A 228 10.15 35.86 3.75
C THR A 228 9.62 35.83 2.32
N ARG A 229 8.60 36.63 1.99
CA ARG A 229 7.99 36.71 0.67
C ARG A 229 8.92 37.41 -0.32
N PHE A 230 9.01 36.89 -1.54
CA PHE A 230 9.69 37.59 -2.64
C PHE A 230 8.83 38.75 -3.14
N CYS A 231 7.56 38.47 -3.49
CA CYS A 231 6.53 39.45 -3.82
C CYS A 231 5.54 39.58 -2.66
N ILE A 232 5.51 40.75 -2.02
CA ILE A 232 4.65 41.00 -0.84
C ILE A 232 3.15 40.89 -1.16
N ASN A 233 2.76 41.24 -2.39
CA ASN A 233 1.37 41.23 -2.88
C ASN A 233 0.85 39.81 -3.18
N LYS A 234 1.72 38.80 -3.20
CA LYS A 234 1.35 37.40 -3.43
C LYS A 234 1.48 36.61 -2.12
N ASN A 235 0.67 35.57 -1.97
CA ASN A 235 0.74 34.66 -0.84
C ASN A 235 2.14 34.04 -0.72
N TRP A 236 2.56 33.73 0.51
CA TRP A 236 3.80 32.99 0.68
C TRP A 236 3.66 31.60 0.07
N THR A 237 4.63 31.21 -0.76
CA THR A 237 4.79 29.86 -1.30
C THR A 237 6.28 29.52 -1.39
N PRO A 238 6.66 28.22 -1.50
CA PRO A 238 8.04 27.81 -1.73
C PRO A 238 8.69 28.42 -2.99
N TRP A 239 7.89 28.99 -3.90
CA TRP A 239 8.31 29.64 -5.14
C TRP A 239 7.95 31.13 -5.21
N ASN A 240 7.61 31.70 -4.06
CA ASN A 240 7.50 33.13 -3.78
C ASN A 240 8.23 33.45 -2.46
N CYS A 241 9.32 32.74 -2.16
CA CYS A 241 10.08 32.91 -0.91
C CYS A 241 11.49 33.43 -1.15
N LEU A 242 12.09 34.02 -0.13
CA LEU A 242 13.49 34.42 -0.07
C LEU A 242 14.07 33.96 1.27
N LEU A 243 15.31 33.48 1.27
CA LEU A 243 16.08 33.25 2.49
C LEU A 243 16.95 34.46 2.76
N VAL A 244 16.73 35.14 3.88
CA VAL A 244 17.44 36.36 4.26
C VAL A 244 17.67 36.39 5.76
N THR A 245 18.47 37.33 6.23
CA THR A 245 18.61 37.60 7.67
C THR A 245 17.38 38.34 8.21
N ARG A 246 17.13 38.25 9.51
CA ARG A 246 16.05 38.98 10.19
C ARG A 246 16.06 40.50 9.94
N GLN A 247 17.24 41.10 9.84
CA GLN A 247 17.38 42.53 9.54
C GLN A 247 16.94 42.85 8.10
N GLU A 248 17.36 42.01 7.14
CA GLU A 248 16.98 42.15 5.73
C GLU A 248 15.48 41.91 5.54
N ALA A 249 14.90 40.92 6.23
CA ALA A 249 13.46 40.67 6.21
C ALA A 249 12.65 41.92 6.62
N ASN A 250 13.09 42.62 7.66
CA ASN A 250 12.47 43.87 8.11
C ASN A 250 12.58 45.04 7.11
N VAL A 251 13.59 45.02 6.24
CA VAL A 251 13.73 46.01 5.16
C VAL A 251 12.83 45.62 3.98
N LEU A 252 12.84 44.33 3.60
CA LEU A 252 12.03 43.82 2.50
C LEU A 252 10.52 43.93 2.77
N SER A 253 10.08 43.78 4.02
CA SER A 253 8.67 43.94 4.38
C SER A 253 8.13 45.36 4.14
N LYS A 254 9.02 46.36 4.06
CA LYS A 254 8.67 47.77 3.76
C LYS A 254 8.66 48.07 2.25
N ILE A 255 9.14 47.14 1.42
CA ILE A 255 9.20 47.31 -0.02
C ILE A 255 7.91 46.74 -0.62
N LEU A 256 6.99 47.65 -0.99
CA LEU A 256 5.71 47.30 -1.60
C LEU A 256 5.83 46.93 -3.09
N ASP A 257 6.74 47.60 -3.80
CA ASP A 257 6.93 47.39 -5.24
C ASP A 257 8.26 46.67 -5.51
N THR A 258 8.13 45.41 -5.88
CA THR A 258 9.25 44.50 -6.16
C THR A 258 9.71 44.57 -7.62
N GLU A 259 8.86 45.06 -8.53
CA GLU A 259 9.20 45.13 -9.95
C GLU A 259 10.20 46.25 -10.23
N THR A 260 10.03 47.40 -9.57
CA THR A 260 10.88 48.57 -9.77
C THR A 260 12.15 48.56 -8.92
N LYS A 261 12.09 48.01 -7.70
CA LYS A 261 13.21 48.07 -6.75
C LYS A 261 14.24 46.95 -6.89
N TYR A 262 13.85 45.79 -7.42
CA TYR A 262 14.79 44.68 -7.60
C TYR A 262 15.49 44.76 -8.94
N ASP A 263 16.82 44.63 -8.92
CA ASP A 263 17.62 44.56 -10.15
C ASP A 263 17.24 43.33 -10.99
N LYS A 264 17.37 43.43 -12.31
CA LYS A 264 17.05 42.36 -13.26
C LYS A 264 17.82 41.08 -12.97
N LYS A 265 19.10 41.19 -12.58
CA LYS A 265 19.91 40.00 -12.23
C LYS A 265 19.38 39.30 -11.00
N PHE A 266 18.98 40.05 -9.97
CA PHE A 266 18.40 39.49 -8.75
C PHE A 266 17.07 38.80 -9.04
N LYS A 267 16.17 39.44 -9.82
CA LYS A 267 14.89 38.84 -10.23
C LYS A 267 15.08 37.53 -10.99
N MET A 268 16.04 37.49 -11.92
CA MET A 268 16.36 36.28 -12.68
C MET A 268 16.92 35.17 -11.79
N GLY A 269 17.82 35.49 -10.86
CA GLY A 269 18.36 34.54 -9.90
C GLY A 269 17.29 33.95 -8.98
N ALA A 270 16.43 34.80 -8.41
CA ALA A 270 15.30 34.37 -7.61
C ALA A 270 14.34 33.47 -8.41
N SER A 271 14.01 33.85 -9.65
CA SER A 271 13.12 33.08 -10.53
C SER A 271 13.67 31.69 -10.85
N GLN A 272 14.99 31.56 -11.07
CA GLN A 272 15.63 30.25 -11.27
C GLN A 272 15.49 29.37 -10.03
N LYS A 273 15.68 29.93 -8.84
CA LYS A 273 15.51 29.23 -7.57
C LYS A 273 14.06 28.84 -7.29
N HIS A 274 13.11 29.71 -7.61
CA HIS A 274 11.68 29.39 -7.53
C HIS A 274 11.28 28.30 -8.52
N ALA A 275 11.84 28.27 -9.72
CA ALA A 275 11.61 27.19 -10.69
C ALA A 275 12.18 25.85 -10.21
N GLU A 276 13.37 25.86 -9.58
CA GLU A 276 13.98 24.69 -8.95
C GLU A 276 13.11 24.16 -7.80
N ALA A 277 12.63 25.06 -6.93
CA ALA A 277 11.71 24.72 -5.85
C ALA A 277 10.40 24.11 -6.39
N ARG A 278 9.77 24.71 -7.40
CA ARG A 278 8.55 24.17 -8.02
C ARG A 278 8.73 22.75 -8.53
N ARG A 279 9.82 22.47 -9.24
CA ARG A 279 10.11 21.13 -9.75
C ARG A 279 10.19 20.09 -8.64
N TYR A 280 10.82 20.44 -7.52
CA TYR A 280 10.91 19.55 -6.37
C TYR A 280 9.56 19.35 -5.70
N PHE A 281 8.86 20.43 -5.34
CA PHE A 281 7.58 20.34 -4.63
C PHE A 281 6.48 19.70 -5.50
N ALA A 282 6.58 19.76 -6.83
CA ALA A 282 5.70 19.03 -7.75
C ALA A 282 5.84 17.50 -7.66
N THR A 283 6.98 16.97 -7.19
CA THR A 283 7.15 15.52 -6.98
C THR A 283 6.45 15.02 -5.71
N ILE A 284 5.98 15.94 -4.85
CA ILE A 284 5.39 15.63 -3.56
C ILE A 284 3.86 15.82 -3.66
N PRO A 285 3.05 14.75 -3.55
CA PRO A 285 1.61 14.81 -3.79
C PRO A 285 0.84 15.87 -2.99
N ARG A 286 1.26 16.14 -1.73
CA ARG A 286 0.57 17.10 -0.85
C ARG A 286 0.60 18.55 -1.34
N PHE A 287 1.51 18.90 -2.26
CA PHE A 287 1.65 20.26 -2.78
C PHE A 287 1.02 20.46 -4.15
N LEU A 288 0.52 19.39 -4.79
CA LEU A 288 -0.09 19.47 -6.13
C LEU A 288 -1.26 20.47 -6.25
N PRO A 289 -2.20 20.57 -5.28
CA PRO A 289 -3.31 21.53 -5.38
C PRO A 289 -2.82 22.99 -5.47
N TYR A 290 -1.77 23.32 -4.74
CA TYR A 290 -1.21 24.68 -4.66
C TYR A 290 -0.39 25.08 -5.88
N LEU A 291 0.07 24.11 -6.67
CA LEU A 291 0.78 24.39 -7.92
C LEU A 291 -0.16 24.83 -9.04
N ALA A 292 -1.45 24.48 -8.95
CA ALA A 292 -2.46 24.84 -9.94
C ALA A 292 -3.04 26.25 -9.72
N GLU A 293 -3.15 26.70 -8.46
CA GLU A 293 -3.71 28.02 -8.08
C GLU A 293 -2.89 29.21 -8.64
N ASP A 294 -1.64 28.99 -9.02
CA ASP A 294 -0.75 30.02 -9.57
C ASP A 294 -0.97 30.29 -11.08
N PHE A 295 -1.79 29.50 -11.78
CA PHE A 295 -2.05 29.67 -13.22
C PHE A 295 -3.16 30.67 -13.55
N ASP A 296 -3.95 31.13 -12.57
CA ASP A 296 -5.09 32.04 -12.78
C ASP A 296 -4.72 33.54 -12.70
N VAL A 297 -3.42 33.89 -12.72
CA VAL A 297 -2.96 35.30 -12.64
C VAL A 297 -1.92 35.65 -13.72
N PHE A 298 -2.18 35.24 -14.96
CA PHE A 298 -1.52 35.81 -16.14
C PHE A 298 -2.55 36.28 -17.17
#